data_AF-A0AAU9XA46-F1
#
_entry.id   AF-A0AAU9XA46-F1
#
_cell.length_a   1.000
_cell.length_b   1.000
_cell.length_c   1.000
_cell.angle_alpha   90.00
_cell.angle_beta   90.00
_cell.angle_gamma   90.00
#
_symmetry.space_group_name_H-M   'P 1'
#
loop_
_entity.id
_entity.type
_entity.pdbx_description
1 polymer ?
#
loop_
_entity_poly.entity_id
_entity_poly.type
_entity_poly.pdbx_seq_one_letter_code
_entity_poly.pdbx_strand_id
1 'polypeptide(L)'
;MASVAPREVEICGEVSKNFFGMDSDGNIILDMESNIIETEKLTFYVRVDGGYNVGKLHLLNRYVNENDDYFESRRESWYCKRISLDQDVIVNLKIEYPAALRRYRDIDLLQHIEEEPVLNDYHPIHAFIVVYDITQRHTFAVAKRLVDDFTKEARPGAFVALVGNKADLESIRKVFFEEAQNYADENNIVEIFMEVSALTGENVEDLFSDVGDETLALEEKTLDLEEKTLDLEEKTLDLSRRNLDSGPRIYLLEKFLRRRENVKKLANILSLNLSHNRLENLPVIFLQLINLTCLNVNNNRLSSLPESIGCFKRLQELDLRNNQLKVLDVVRKLPDLRKLLVEGNPLTLEEIRSLIKHVDTMTRSISVDIAGSVT
;
A
#
# COMPACT_ATOMS: atom_id res chain seq x y z
N MET A 1 -58.59 9.44 -9.16
CA MET A 1 -57.30 8.88 -9.60
C MET A 1 -56.26 9.28 -8.57
N ALA A 2 -56.00 8.41 -7.60
CA ALA A 2 -55.03 8.66 -6.53
C ALA A 2 -53.66 8.12 -6.97
N SER A 3 -52.65 8.98 -6.89
CA SER A 3 -51.26 8.70 -7.25
C SER A 3 -50.65 7.64 -6.35
N VAL A 4 -50.03 6.64 -6.96
CA VAL A 4 -49.16 5.68 -6.27
C VAL A 4 -47.85 6.39 -5.93
N ALA A 5 -47.52 6.49 -4.65
CA ALA A 5 -46.23 7.01 -4.18
C ALA A 5 -45.09 6.03 -4.54
N PRO A 6 -43.89 6.51 -4.91
CA PRO A 6 -42.75 5.62 -5.12
C PRO A 6 -42.28 5.05 -3.78
N ARG A 7 -41.97 3.76 -3.76
CA ARG A 7 -41.40 3.07 -2.60
C ARG A 7 -39.98 3.57 -2.37
N GLU A 8 -39.74 4.22 -1.23
CA GLU A 8 -38.41 4.47 -0.71
C GLU A 8 -37.73 3.13 -0.41
N VAL A 9 -36.61 2.86 -1.06
CA VAL A 9 -35.71 1.75 -0.73
C VAL A 9 -34.78 2.25 0.37
N GLU A 10 -34.82 1.60 1.54
CA GLU A 10 -33.93 1.88 2.66
C GLU A 10 -32.46 1.79 2.24
N ILE A 11 -31.80 2.95 2.26
CA ILE A 11 -30.38 3.14 1.97
C ILE A 11 -29.59 2.56 3.15
N CYS A 12 -28.75 1.56 2.89
CA CYS A 12 -27.80 1.06 3.88
C CYS A 12 -26.70 2.10 4.13
N GLY A 13 -26.79 2.79 5.28
CA GLY A 13 -25.67 3.29 6.09
C GLY A 13 -24.83 4.45 5.52
N GLU A 14 -24.58 5.45 6.36
CA GLU A 14 -23.75 6.62 6.06
C GLU A 14 -22.29 6.24 5.76
N VAL A 15 -21.98 5.96 4.50
CA VAL A 15 -20.65 6.15 3.93
C VAL A 15 -20.83 7.14 2.79
N SER A 16 -20.45 8.39 3.03
CA SER A 16 -20.26 9.45 2.05
C SER A 16 -21.34 9.53 0.97
N LYS A 17 -22.30 10.44 1.14
CA LYS A 17 -23.39 10.80 0.19
C LYS A 17 -22.96 11.14 -1.26
N ASN A 18 -21.70 10.95 -1.64
CA ASN A 18 -21.12 11.36 -2.91
C ASN A 18 -20.58 10.22 -3.80
N PHE A 19 -20.70 8.92 -3.45
CA PHE A 19 -19.96 7.88 -4.22
C PHE A 19 -20.79 6.78 -4.89
N PHE A 20 -22.07 6.61 -4.56
CA PHE A 20 -22.86 5.49 -5.09
C PHE A 20 -24.31 5.90 -5.39
N GLY A 21 -24.69 5.90 -6.67
CA GLY A 21 -26.08 5.75 -7.10
C GLY A 21 -26.41 4.27 -7.34
N MET A 22 -27.68 3.91 -7.46
CA MET A 22 -28.09 2.63 -8.05
C MET A 22 -28.92 2.93 -9.29
N ASP A 23 -28.68 2.21 -10.39
CA ASP A 23 -29.55 2.28 -11.56
C ASP A 23 -30.86 1.54 -11.29
N SER A 24 -31.80 1.65 -12.23
CA SER A 24 -33.12 1.02 -12.15
C SER A 24 -33.09 -0.51 -12.03
N ASP A 25 -31.95 -1.14 -12.34
CA ASP A 25 -31.74 -2.59 -12.27
C ASP A 25 -31.01 -3.01 -10.98
N GLY A 26 -30.70 -2.04 -10.10
CA GLY A 26 -30.01 -2.27 -8.82
C GLY A 26 -28.48 -2.34 -8.95
N ASN A 27 -27.91 -1.93 -10.08
CA ASN A 27 -26.46 -1.87 -10.26
C ASN A 27 -25.91 -0.59 -9.61
N ILE A 28 -24.75 -0.71 -8.98
CA ILE A 28 -24.04 0.44 -8.40
C ILE A 28 -23.55 1.36 -9.53
N ILE A 29 -24.09 2.57 -9.60
CA ILE A 29 -23.58 3.69 -10.39
C ILE A 29 -22.48 4.34 -9.55
N LEU A 30 -21.22 4.15 -9.95
CA LEU A 30 -20.16 5.02 -9.48
C LEU A 30 -20.35 6.40 -10.09
N ASP A 31 -20.24 7.44 -9.27
CA ASP A 31 -19.95 8.76 -9.81
C ASP A 31 -18.55 8.69 -10.45
N MET A 32 -18.52 8.54 -11.78
CA MET A 32 -17.30 8.43 -12.57
C MET A 32 -16.50 9.75 -12.59
N GLU A 33 -17.03 10.83 -11.99
CA GLU A 33 -16.40 12.16 -11.95
C GLU A 33 -15.65 12.44 -10.63
N SER A 34 -15.83 11.63 -9.58
CA SER A 34 -15.03 11.73 -8.36
C SER A 34 -13.75 10.89 -8.47
N ASN A 35 -12.78 11.41 -9.24
CA ASN A 35 -11.45 10.81 -9.48
C ASN A 35 -10.57 10.65 -8.22
N ILE A 36 -11.05 11.05 -7.04
CA ILE A 36 -10.30 10.92 -5.80
C ILE A 36 -10.58 9.53 -5.23
N ILE A 37 -9.87 8.52 -5.73
CA ILE A 37 -9.56 7.36 -4.89
C ILE A 37 -8.91 7.94 -3.63
N GLU A 38 -9.30 7.51 -2.43
CA GLU A 38 -8.69 7.95 -1.17
C GLU A 38 -7.17 7.69 -1.19
N THR A 39 -6.43 8.64 -1.75
CA THR A 39 -4.97 8.68 -1.90
C THR A 39 -4.28 8.85 -0.55
N GLU A 40 -5.04 9.08 0.52
CA GLU A 40 -4.58 9.22 1.90
C GLU A 40 -3.79 8.00 2.42
N LYS A 41 -3.79 6.85 1.72
CA LYS A 41 -3.11 5.62 2.15
C LYS A 41 -1.91 5.21 1.29
N LEU A 42 -1.58 5.92 0.21
CA LEU A 42 -0.36 5.66 -0.54
C LEU A 42 0.83 6.19 0.25
N THR A 43 1.67 5.29 0.77
CA THR A 43 2.87 5.66 1.52
C THR A 43 4.08 4.94 0.94
N PHE A 44 5.06 5.69 0.47
CA PHE A 44 6.36 5.15 0.06
C PHE A 44 7.42 5.50 1.08
N TYR A 45 8.22 4.51 1.43
CA TYR A 45 9.30 4.66 2.39
C TYR A 45 10.62 4.85 1.65
N VAL A 46 11.23 6.01 1.82
CA VAL A 46 12.47 6.40 1.17
C VAL A 46 13.52 6.62 2.24
N ARG A 47 14.76 6.22 2.02
CA ARG A 47 15.86 6.51 2.96
C ARG A 47 16.97 7.29 2.26
N VAL A 48 17.47 8.33 2.91
CA VAL A 48 18.59 9.14 2.39
C VAL A 48 19.87 8.80 3.13
N ASP A 49 20.89 8.33 2.41
CA ASP A 49 22.22 8.03 2.96
C ASP A 49 23.34 8.56 2.05
N GLY A 50 24.59 8.43 2.49
CA GLY A 50 25.76 8.97 1.84
C GLY A 50 26.91 9.20 2.82
N GLY A 51 28.02 9.71 2.30
CA GLY A 51 29.19 10.08 3.10
C GLY A 51 28.94 11.23 4.09
N TYR A 52 29.98 11.58 4.85
CA TYR A 52 29.96 12.79 5.68
C TYR A 52 30.03 14.04 4.80
N ASN A 53 29.29 15.10 5.18
CA ASN A 53 29.30 16.42 4.51
C ASN A 53 28.95 16.42 2.99
N VAL A 54 28.29 15.38 2.50
CA VAL A 54 27.77 15.31 1.12
C VAL A 54 26.50 16.15 0.90
N GLY A 55 25.96 16.75 1.97
CA GLY A 55 24.82 17.66 1.88
C GLY A 55 23.43 17.03 2.06
N LYS A 56 23.33 15.82 2.62
CA LYS A 56 22.05 15.11 2.86
C LYS A 56 20.99 15.95 3.60
N LEU A 57 21.37 16.56 4.72
CA LEU A 57 20.45 17.40 5.51
C LEU A 57 20.03 18.66 4.73
N HIS A 58 20.93 19.24 3.94
CA HIS A 58 20.59 20.41 3.12
C HIS A 58 19.66 20.04 1.97
N LEU A 59 19.84 18.85 1.39
CA LEU A 59 18.92 18.31 0.39
C LEU A 59 17.52 18.11 0.97
N LEU A 60 17.43 17.52 2.16
CA LEU A 60 16.15 17.31 2.86
C LEU A 60 15.48 18.63 3.26
N ASN A 61 16.22 19.55 3.89
CA ASN A 61 15.67 20.85 4.29
C ASN A 61 15.29 21.74 3.10
N ARG A 62 15.86 21.48 1.91
CA ARG A 62 15.45 22.16 0.68
C ARG A 62 14.11 21.64 0.19
N TYR A 63 13.91 20.33 0.31
CA TYR A 63 12.75 19.64 -0.22
C TYR A 63 11.54 19.72 0.73
N VAL A 64 11.77 19.60 2.03
CA VAL A 64 10.74 19.58 3.07
C VAL A 64 10.52 20.99 3.62
N ASN A 65 9.26 21.43 3.68
CA ASN A 65 8.85 22.74 4.18
C ASN A 65 8.39 22.68 5.66
N GLU A 66 8.26 23.84 6.32
CA GLU A 66 7.81 23.93 7.73
C GLU A 66 6.39 23.38 7.97
N ASN A 67 5.57 23.27 6.92
CA ASN A 67 4.21 22.74 6.99
C ASN A 67 4.12 21.23 6.78
N ASP A 68 5.24 20.56 6.46
CA ASP A 68 5.29 19.11 6.29
C ASP A 68 5.42 18.41 7.65
N ASP A 69 4.85 17.21 7.75
CA ASP A 69 4.82 16.46 9.00
C ASP A 69 6.22 15.93 9.36
N TYR A 70 6.65 16.16 10.59
CA TYR A 70 7.94 15.72 11.12
C TYR A 70 7.78 14.84 12.35
N PHE A 71 8.49 13.71 12.37
CA PHE A 71 8.54 12.79 13.51
C PHE A 71 9.99 12.44 13.85
N GLU A 72 10.38 12.62 15.11
CA GLU A 72 11.72 12.31 15.60
C GLU A 72 11.66 11.24 16.70
N SER A 73 12.48 10.21 16.56
CA SER A 73 12.73 9.20 17.59
C SER A 73 14.18 9.23 18.04
N ARG A 74 14.53 8.46 19.08
CA ARG A 74 15.93 8.34 19.55
C ARG A 74 16.92 7.82 18.50
N ARG A 75 16.46 7.18 17.42
CA ARG A 75 17.30 6.51 16.41
C ARG A 75 17.13 7.07 14.99
N GLU A 76 15.98 7.64 14.67
CA GLU A 76 15.58 8.00 13.31
C GLU A 76 14.78 9.30 13.30
N SER A 77 15.07 10.15 12.31
CA SER A 77 14.24 11.31 11.94
C SER A 77 13.45 10.96 10.69
N TRP A 78 12.14 11.10 10.73
CA TRP A 78 11.22 10.86 9.62
C TRP A 78 10.57 12.16 9.19
N TYR A 79 10.66 12.45 7.89
CA TYR A 79 9.91 13.52 7.25
C TYR A 79 8.78 12.91 6.43
N CYS A 80 7.61 13.55 6.41
CA CYS A 80 6.49 13.10 5.60
C CYS A 80 6.01 14.26 4.73
N LYS A 81 6.16 14.12 3.41
CA LYS A 81 5.69 15.10 2.44
C LYS A 81 4.67 14.45 1.49
N ARG A 82 3.55 15.14 1.27
CA ARG A 82 2.56 14.75 0.26
C ARG A 82 3.01 15.27 -1.10
N ILE A 83 3.09 14.38 -2.08
CA ILE A 83 3.45 14.74 -3.45
C ILE A 83 2.37 14.25 -4.41
N SER A 84 2.18 14.96 -5.52
CA SER A 84 1.28 14.57 -6.58
C SER A 84 2.07 13.90 -7.70
N LEU A 85 1.83 12.61 -7.90
CA LEU A 85 2.24 11.85 -9.08
C LEU A 85 1.09 11.90 -10.10
N ASP A 86 1.41 12.00 -11.39
CA ASP A 86 0.48 11.85 -12.54
C ASP A 86 -0.97 12.32 -12.32
N GLN A 87 -1.22 13.64 -12.44
CA GLN A 87 -2.50 14.41 -12.43
C GLN A 87 -3.57 14.13 -11.34
N ASP A 88 -3.59 12.98 -10.66
CA ASP A 88 -4.63 12.56 -9.71
C ASP A 88 -4.10 11.62 -8.59
N VAL A 89 -2.80 11.28 -8.57
CA VAL A 89 -2.24 10.33 -7.58
C VAL A 89 -1.46 11.06 -6.51
N ILE A 90 -2.05 11.25 -5.33
CA ILE A 90 -1.33 11.82 -4.18
C ILE A 90 -0.66 10.68 -3.40
N VAL A 91 0.63 10.80 -3.10
CA VAL A 91 1.36 9.84 -2.26
C VAL A 91 2.05 10.55 -1.11
N ASN A 92 2.17 9.86 0.02
CA ASN A 92 2.98 10.27 1.16
C ASN A 92 4.38 9.68 1.00
N LEU A 93 5.39 10.52 0.78
CA LEU A 93 6.78 10.10 0.91
C LEU A 93 7.19 10.20 2.38
N LYS A 94 7.40 9.04 3.02
CA LYS A 94 8.05 8.94 4.33
C LYS A 94 9.54 8.80 4.14
N ILE A 95 10.27 9.88 4.42
CA ILE A 95 11.70 9.99 4.17
C ILE A 95 12.45 9.80 5.49
N GLU A 96 13.14 8.69 5.60
CA GLU A 96 14.05 8.39 6.70
C GLU A 96 15.37 9.12 6.50
N TYR A 97 15.73 9.90 7.52
CA TYR A 97 17.07 10.42 7.71
C TYR A 97 17.65 9.79 8.97
N PRO A 98 18.58 8.83 8.85
CA PRO A 98 19.21 8.20 10.00
C PRO A 98 19.89 9.26 10.87
N ALA A 99 19.30 9.52 12.04
CA ALA A 99 19.82 10.50 12.98
C ALA A 99 21.12 9.96 13.57
N ALA A 100 22.25 10.50 13.12
CA ALA A 100 23.57 10.41 13.77
C ALA A 100 24.07 9.01 14.24
N LEU A 101 23.54 7.89 13.76
CA LEU A 101 24.00 6.54 14.15
C LEU A 101 25.34 6.12 13.49
N ARG A 102 25.95 6.99 12.68
CA ARG A 102 27.37 6.88 12.31
C ARG A 102 28.32 7.65 13.25
N ARG A 103 27.83 8.32 14.30
CA ARG A 103 28.68 8.95 15.34
C ARG A 103 29.19 7.99 16.41
N TYR A 104 28.80 6.70 16.39
CA TYR A 104 29.17 5.73 17.43
C TYR A 104 29.65 4.39 16.88
N ARG A 105 30.55 4.40 15.88
CA ARG A 105 31.47 3.27 15.69
C ARG A 105 32.83 3.47 16.35
N ASP A 106 33.05 4.64 16.94
CA ASP A 106 34.12 4.89 17.89
C ASP A 106 33.46 5.29 19.21
N ILE A 107 33.82 4.60 20.30
CA ILE A 107 33.55 4.85 21.73
C ILE A 107 32.82 3.69 22.43
N ASP A 108 33.62 2.95 23.21
CA ASP A 108 33.32 2.01 24.30
C ASP A 108 32.42 2.58 25.43
N LEU A 109 31.26 3.18 25.14
CA LEU A 109 30.36 3.71 26.17
C LEU A 109 28.90 3.31 25.97
N LEU A 110 28.62 2.01 25.86
CA LEU A 110 27.26 1.49 25.99
C LEU A 110 27.27 0.19 26.79
N GLN A 111 27.50 0.30 28.11
CA GLN A 111 27.25 -0.84 29.01
C GLN A 111 25.87 -0.79 29.68
N HIS A 112 25.12 0.32 29.69
CA HIS A 112 23.89 0.41 30.49
C HIS A 112 22.79 1.17 29.74
N ILE A 113 22.17 0.54 28.75
CA ILE A 113 20.84 0.97 28.26
C ILE A 113 19.95 -0.26 28.26
N GLU A 114 18.92 -0.23 29.12
CA GLU A 114 17.84 -1.21 29.11
C GLU A 114 17.18 -1.24 27.72
N GLU A 115 17.02 -2.46 27.19
CA GLU A 115 16.38 -2.72 25.92
C GLU A 115 14.90 -2.30 25.97
N GLU A 116 14.58 -1.08 25.57
CA GLU A 116 13.21 -0.75 25.20
C GLU A 116 12.81 -1.58 23.98
N PRO A 117 11.57 -2.10 23.93
CA PRO A 117 11.13 -2.95 22.85
C PRO A 117 11.23 -2.19 21.53
N VAL A 118 12.08 -2.70 20.65
CA VAL A 118 12.16 -2.31 19.26
C VAL A 118 10.74 -2.34 18.69
N LEU A 119 10.24 -1.20 18.20
CA LEU A 119 9.02 -1.18 17.40
C LEU A 119 9.30 -2.11 16.22
N ASN A 120 8.69 -3.29 16.23
CA ASN A 120 9.10 -4.45 15.43
C ASN A 120 8.61 -4.37 13.97
N ASP A 121 8.39 -3.16 13.46
CA ASP A 121 7.91 -2.90 12.10
C ASP A 121 9.02 -2.21 11.30
N TYR A 122 9.99 -3.01 10.82
CA TYR A 122 10.84 -2.57 9.70
C TYR A 122 9.93 -2.28 8.52
N HIS A 123 9.55 -1.01 8.32
CA HIS A 123 8.84 -0.60 7.12
C HIS A 123 9.73 -0.89 5.90
N PRO A 124 9.20 -1.55 4.85
CA PRO A 124 10.01 -1.93 3.72
C PRO A 124 10.45 -0.68 2.94
N ILE A 125 11.73 -0.34 2.99
CA ILE A 125 12.29 0.75 2.17
C ILE A 125 12.02 0.43 0.69
N HIS A 126 11.43 1.38 -0.02
CA HIS A 126 11.11 1.32 -1.44
C HIS A 126 12.28 1.88 -2.27
N ALA A 127 12.82 3.01 -1.85
CA ALA A 127 13.92 3.68 -2.54
C ALA A 127 15.03 4.11 -1.58
N PHE A 128 16.28 3.97 -2.02
CA PHE A 128 17.45 4.42 -1.27
C PHE A 128 18.17 5.52 -2.04
N ILE A 129 18.12 6.74 -1.54
CA ILE A 129 18.78 7.90 -2.12
C ILE A 129 20.21 7.95 -1.58
N VAL A 130 21.18 7.63 -2.44
CA VAL A 130 22.61 7.60 -2.10
C VAL A 130 23.29 8.86 -2.61
N VAL A 131 23.64 9.75 -1.70
CA VAL A 131 24.21 11.07 -2.01
C VAL A 131 25.74 11.05 -1.95
N TYR A 132 26.38 11.57 -2.99
CA TYR A 132 27.81 11.89 -3.00
C TYR A 132 28.05 13.36 -3.38
N ASP A 133 29.25 13.86 -3.11
CA ASP A 133 29.67 15.22 -3.44
C ASP A 133 30.55 15.19 -4.70
N ILE A 134 30.11 15.86 -5.77
CA ILE A 134 30.81 15.84 -7.07
C ILE A 134 32.24 16.44 -6.99
N THR A 135 32.50 17.27 -5.98
CA THR A 135 33.80 17.91 -5.74
C THR A 135 34.77 17.03 -4.94
N GLN A 136 34.33 15.85 -4.48
CA GLN A 136 35.07 14.98 -3.56
C GLN A 136 34.99 13.50 -3.93
N ARG A 137 35.96 13.01 -4.71
CA ARG A 137 36.06 11.62 -5.20
C ARG A 137 35.91 10.53 -4.13
N HIS A 138 36.42 10.75 -2.92
CA HIS A 138 36.29 9.77 -1.83
C HIS A 138 34.83 9.54 -1.41
N THR A 139 33.96 10.55 -1.53
CA THR A 139 32.53 10.43 -1.19
C THR A 139 31.79 9.55 -2.19
N PHE A 140 32.18 9.61 -3.47
CA PHE A 140 31.65 8.72 -4.50
C PHE A 140 32.05 7.26 -4.25
N ALA A 141 33.29 7.00 -3.80
CA ALA A 141 33.69 5.66 -3.39
C ALA A 141 32.88 5.13 -2.18
N VAL A 142 32.48 6.00 -1.24
CA VAL A 142 31.58 5.63 -0.14
C VAL A 142 30.17 5.35 -0.67
N ALA A 143 29.67 6.14 -1.62
CA ALA A 143 28.39 5.90 -2.25
C ALA A 143 28.34 4.53 -2.93
N LYS A 144 29.36 4.15 -3.71
CA LYS A 144 29.43 2.81 -4.34
C LYS A 144 29.29 1.68 -3.31
N ARG A 145 30.01 1.77 -2.18
CA ARG A 145 29.89 0.78 -1.10
C ARG A 145 28.48 0.72 -0.50
N LEU A 146 27.83 1.87 -0.34
CA LEU A 146 26.45 1.94 0.14
C LEU A 146 25.47 1.28 -0.84
N VAL A 147 25.67 1.47 -2.15
CA VAL A 147 24.89 0.77 -3.19
C VAL A 147 25.11 -0.73 -3.09
N ASP A 148 26.36 -1.19 -2.95
CA ASP A 148 26.70 -2.62 -2.80
C ASP A 148 26.07 -3.24 -1.54
N ASP A 149 26.08 -2.51 -0.42
CA ASP A 149 25.50 -2.96 0.84
C ASP A 149 23.98 -3.04 0.73
N PHE A 150 23.33 -2.02 0.16
CA PHE A 150 21.89 -2.03 -0.09
C PHE A 150 21.48 -3.16 -1.03
N THR A 151 22.25 -3.43 -2.09
CA THR A 151 21.97 -4.52 -3.04
C THR A 151 21.86 -5.90 -2.37
N LYS A 152 22.61 -6.13 -1.28
CA LYS A 152 22.59 -7.41 -0.55
C LYS A 152 21.40 -7.53 0.40
N GLU A 153 20.86 -6.40 0.86
CA GLU A 153 19.82 -6.33 1.89
C GLU A 153 18.45 -5.95 1.32
N ALA A 154 18.41 -5.43 0.10
CA ALA A 154 17.22 -4.89 -0.53
C ALA A 154 16.18 -5.99 -0.82
N ARG A 155 14.92 -5.68 -0.55
CA ARG A 155 13.79 -6.50 -0.97
C ARG A 155 13.63 -6.47 -2.50
N PRO A 156 12.99 -7.49 -3.09
CA PRO A 156 12.53 -7.41 -4.48
C PRO A 156 11.64 -6.18 -4.68
N GLY A 157 11.94 -5.39 -5.74
CA GLY A 157 11.20 -4.16 -6.07
C GLY A 157 11.68 -2.91 -5.33
N ALA A 158 12.79 -2.96 -4.58
CA ALA A 158 13.46 -1.77 -4.07
C ALA A 158 14.63 -1.36 -4.97
N PHE A 159 14.88 -0.06 -5.07
CA PHE A 159 15.90 0.50 -5.97
C PHE A 159 16.72 1.62 -5.30
N VAL A 160 17.77 2.04 -6.01
CA VAL A 160 18.67 3.13 -5.62
C VAL A 160 18.49 4.32 -6.54
N ALA A 161 18.44 5.51 -5.95
CA ALA A 161 18.70 6.77 -6.65
C ALA A 161 20.12 7.25 -6.30
N LEU A 162 21.02 7.26 -7.26
CA LEU A 162 22.39 7.72 -7.10
C LEU A 162 22.49 9.22 -7.40
N VAL A 163 22.82 10.01 -6.38
CA VAL A 163 22.67 11.47 -6.43
C VAL A 163 24.01 12.20 -6.27
N GLY A 164 24.45 12.89 -7.32
CA GLY A 164 25.60 13.79 -7.31
C GLY A 164 25.22 15.18 -6.84
N ASN A 165 25.46 15.50 -5.57
CA ASN A 165 25.12 16.81 -5.01
C ASN A 165 26.25 17.84 -5.20
N LYS A 166 25.89 19.11 -5.09
CA LYS A 166 26.74 20.31 -5.29
C LYS A 166 27.09 20.57 -6.76
N ALA A 167 26.14 20.31 -7.66
CA ALA A 167 26.26 20.60 -9.09
C ALA A 167 26.61 22.07 -9.39
N ASP A 168 26.26 22.98 -8.48
CA ASP A 168 26.64 24.41 -8.55
C ASP A 168 28.16 24.67 -8.50
N LEU A 169 28.96 23.68 -8.07
CA LEU A 169 30.42 23.79 -7.92
C LEU A 169 31.21 23.15 -9.07
N GLU A 170 30.73 23.30 -10.31
CA GLU A 170 31.30 22.69 -11.52
C GLU A 170 32.82 22.96 -11.68
N SER A 171 33.26 24.17 -11.35
CA SER A 171 34.66 24.60 -11.50
C SER A 171 35.68 23.78 -10.68
N ILE A 172 35.23 23.08 -9.64
CA ILE A 172 36.09 22.27 -8.75
C ILE A 172 35.67 20.79 -8.75
N ARG A 173 34.93 20.36 -9.77
CA ARG A 173 34.47 18.98 -9.95
C ARG A 173 35.63 17.98 -9.94
N LYS A 174 35.44 16.85 -9.27
CA LYS A 174 36.38 15.72 -9.22
C LYS A 174 35.78 14.39 -9.67
N VAL A 175 34.46 14.29 -9.68
CA VAL A 175 33.69 13.16 -10.21
C VAL A 175 32.92 13.66 -11.42
N PHE A 176 33.22 13.11 -12.59
CA PHE A 176 32.58 13.53 -13.84
C PHE A 176 31.24 12.83 -14.02
N PHE A 177 30.29 13.54 -14.62
CA PHE A 177 28.94 13.02 -14.90
C PHE A 177 28.99 11.66 -15.58
N GLU A 178 29.77 11.53 -16.67
CA GLU A 178 29.90 10.29 -17.44
C GLU A 178 30.46 9.13 -16.63
N GLU A 179 31.42 9.37 -15.72
CA GLU A 179 31.97 8.33 -14.85
C GLU A 179 30.89 7.80 -13.88
N ALA A 180 30.06 8.70 -13.36
CA ALA A 180 29.03 8.33 -12.40
C ALA A 180 27.79 7.71 -13.07
N GLN A 181 27.42 8.21 -14.24
CA GLN A 181 26.38 7.64 -15.10
C GLN A 181 26.76 6.22 -15.55
N ASN A 182 27.97 6.00 -16.05
CA ASN A 182 28.42 4.67 -16.45
C ASN A 182 28.36 3.67 -15.28
N TYR A 183 28.72 4.12 -14.08
CA TYR A 183 28.54 3.29 -12.88
C TYR A 183 27.06 2.99 -12.60
N ALA A 184 26.17 3.98 -12.71
CA ALA A 184 24.74 3.77 -12.53
C ALA A 184 24.19 2.75 -13.55
N ASP A 185 24.48 2.93 -14.83
CA ASP A 185 24.01 2.09 -15.93
C ASP A 185 24.49 0.63 -15.81
N GLU A 186 25.70 0.41 -15.30
CA GLU A 186 26.24 -0.93 -15.06
C GLU A 186 25.64 -1.61 -13.81
N ASN A 187 24.96 -0.85 -12.93
CA ASN A 187 24.35 -1.35 -11.70
C ASN A 187 22.83 -1.47 -11.81
N ASN A 188 22.34 -2.70 -12.00
CA ASN A 188 20.91 -3.01 -12.18
C ASN A 188 19.97 -2.63 -11.01
N ILE A 189 20.48 -2.12 -9.90
CA ILE A 189 19.65 -1.62 -8.78
C ILE A 189 19.50 -0.09 -8.82
N VAL A 190 20.35 0.61 -9.59
CA VAL A 190 20.31 2.06 -9.71
C VAL A 190 19.34 2.40 -10.85
N GLU A 191 18.09 2.68 -10.49
CA GLU A 191 17.06 3.06 -11.47
C GLU A 191 17.06 4.57 -11.74
N ILE A 192 17.61 5.37 -10.81
CA ILE A 192 17.69 6.83 -10.95
C ILE A 192 19.14 7.27 -10.76
N PHE A 193 19.64 8.07 -11.71
CA PHE A 193 20.87 8.85 -11.56
C PHE A 193 20.58 10.32 -11.83
N MET A 194 20.98 11.19 -10.90
CA MET A 194 20.71 12.63 -11.01
C MET A 194 21.81 13.45 -10.34
N GLU A 195 22.17 14.57 -10.96
CA GLU A 195 22.96 15.61 -10.30
C GLU A 195 22.04 16.72 -9.79
N VAL A 196 22.27 17.14 -8.54
CA VAL A 196 21.42 18.12 -7.84
C VAL A 196 22.29 19.21 -7.20
N SER A 197 21.67 20.34 -6.90
CA SER A 197 22.23 21.31 -5.97
C SER A 197 21.23 21.62 -4.87
N ALA A 198 21.50 21.13 -3.67
CA ALA A 198 20.74 21.54 -2.48
C ALA A 198 20.85 23.05 -2.18
N LEU A 199 21.91 23.71 -2.70
CA LEU A 199 22.11 25.15 -2.52
C LEU A 199 21.19 25.97 -3.43
N THR A 200 21.12 25.64 -4.72
CA THR A 200 20.32 26.39 -5.69
C THR A 200 18.88 25.88 -5.79
N GLY A 201 18.64 24.61 -5.42
CA GLY A 201 17.38 23.90 -5.62
C GLY A 201 17.31 23.14 -6.95
N GLU A 202 18.35 23.22 -7.78
CA GLU A 202 18.41 22.53 -9.07
C GLU A 202 18.21 21.02 -8.92
N ASN A 203 17.22 20.50 -9.67
CA ASN A 203 16.79 19.10 -9.74
C ASN A 203 16.35 18.48 -8.40
N VAL A 204 16.15 19.26 -7.33
CA VAL A 204 15.76 18.71 -6.02
C VAL A 204 14.32 18.20 -6.03
N GLU A 205 13.38 18.97 -6.59
CA GLU A 205 11.98 18.52 -6.69
C GLU A 205 11.84 17.35 -7.68
N ASP A 206 12.55 17.42 -8.82
CA ASP A 206 12.57 16.36 -9.84
C ASP A 206 13.08 15.03 -9.25
N LEU A 207 14.14 15.06 -8.44
CA LEU A 207 14.66 13.85 -7.76
C LEU A 207 13.57 13.10 -6.99
N PHE A 208 12.80 13.80 -6.15
CA PHE A 208 11.80 13.14 -5.32
C PHE A 208 10.52 12.82 -6.09
N SER A 209 10.21 13.58 -7.15
CA SER A 209 9.15 13.22 -8.10
C SER A 209 9.47 11.90 -8.80
N ASP A 210 10.66 11.81 -9.40
CA ASP A 210 11.13 10.61 -10.11
C ASP A 210 11.20 9.41 -9.16
N VAL A 211 11.62 9.60 -7.91
CA VAL A 211 11.59 8.53 -6.88
C VAL A 211 10.16 8.05 -6.62
N GLY A 212 9.18 8.95 -6.58
CA GLY A 212 7.78 8.60 -6.41
C GLY A 212 7.23 7.82 -7.61
N ASP A 213 7.49 8.31 -8.83
CA ASP A 213 7.05 7.69 -10.08
C ASP A 213 7.66 6.29 -10.27
N GLU A 214 8.97 6.14 -10.07
CA GLU A 214 9.65 4.85 -10.21
C GLU A 214 9.18 3.86 -9.14
N THR A 215 8.94 4.32 -7.91
CA THR A 215 8.37 3.46 -6.86
C THR A 215 7.00 2.92 -7.28
N LEU A 216 6.15 3.76 -7.86
CA LEU A 216 4.82 3.35 -8.32
C LEU A 216 4.92 2.36 -9.49
N ALA A 217 5.81 2.62 -10.46
CA ALA A 217 6.03 1.75 -11.61
C ALA A 217 6.54 0.35 -11.20
N LEU A 218 7.45 0.26 -10.23
CA LEU A 218 7.95 -1.01 -9.70
C LEU A 218 6.88 -1.77 -8.91
N GLU A 219 6.04 -1.09 -8.13
CA GLU A 219 4.90 -1.74 -7.49
C GLU A 219 3.89 -2.27 -8.51
N GLU A 220 3.65 -1.56 -9.63
CA GLU A 220 2.81 -2.05 -10.73
C GLU A 220 3.39 -3.30 -11.40
N LYS A 221 4.69 -3.28 -11.71
CA LYS A 221 5.41 -4.41 -12.29
C LYS A 221 5.40 -5.64 -11.38
N THR A 222 5.61 -5.44 -10.07
CA THR A 222 5.65 -6.55 -9.10
C THR A 222 4.28 -7.11 -8.73
N LEU A 223 3.21 -6.33 -8.95
CA LEU A 223 1.84 -6.81 -8.76
C LEU A 223 1.42 -7.84 -9.83
N ASP A 224 2.14 -7.90 -10.97
CA ASP A 224 1.94 -8.86 -12.06
C ASP A 224 0.49 -8.90 -12.54
N LEU A 225 -0.04 -7.74 -12.95
CA LEU A 225 -1.41 -7.59 -13.46
C LEU A 225 -1.56 -7.97 -14.96
N GLU A 226 -0.62 -8.72 -15.55
CA GLU A 226 -0.71 -9.09 -16.96
C GLU A 226 -2.01 -9.85 -17.28
N GLU A 227 -2.57 -9.66 -18.48
CA GLU A 227 -3.89 -10.18 -18.89
C GLU A 227 -4.08 -11.70 -18.73
N LYS A 228 -2.99 -12.48 -18.61
CA LYS A 228 -3.04 -13.92 -18.40
C LYS A 228 -3.19 -14.34 -16.92
N THR A 229 -2.81 -13.50 -15.97
CA THR A 229 -2.87 -13.83 -14.53
C THR A 229 -4.15 -13.32 -13.85
N LEU A 230 -4.84 -12.34 -14.47
CA LEU A 230 -6.24 -12.01 -14.17
C LEU A 230 -7.12 -12.40 -15.38
N ASP A 231 -7.30 -13.69 -15.60
CA ASP A 231 -8.31 -14.15 -16.56
C ASP A 231 -9.70 -13.79 -16.04
N LEU A 232 -10.18 -12.61 -16.45
CA LEU A 232 -11.52 -12.11 -16.15
C LEU A 232 -12.59 -12.72 -17.07
N GLU A 233 -12.22 -13.59 -18.02
CA GLU A 233 -13.17 -14.38 -18.81
C GLU A 233 -13.61 -15.63 -18.05
N GLU A 234 -12.70 -16.20 -17.25
CA GLU A 234 -13.08 -17.16 -16.23
C GLU A 234 -14.01 -16.49 -15.21
N LYS A 235 -15.00 -17.25 -14.73
CA LYS A 235 -15.90 -16.79 -13.66
C LYS A 235 -15.21 -16.74 -12.29
N THR A 236 -13.88 -16.78 -12.27
CA THR A 236 -13.02 -16.81 -11.10
C THR A 236 -11.96 -15.74 -11.22
N LEU A 237 -11.86 -14.88 -10.21
CA LEU A 237 -10.82 -13.88 -10.08
C LEU A 237 -9.87 -14.29 -8.95
N ASP A 238 -8.67 -14.75 -9.31
CA ASP A 238 -7.63 -15.10 -8.33
C ASP A 238 -6.63 -13.97 -8.12
N LEU A 239 -6.70 -13.40 -6.93
CA LEU A 239 -5.86 -12.32 -6.42
C LEU A 239 -5.11 -12.76 -5.16
N SER A 240 -5.01 -14.07 -4.92
CA SER A 240 -4.32 -14.61 -3.76
C SER A 240 -2.81 -14.41 -3.86
N ARG A 241 -2.13 -14.26 -2.71
CA ARG A 241 -0.66 -14.16 -2.61
C ARG A 241 -0.03 -13.02 -3.41
N ARG A 242 -0.78 -11.96 -3.69
CA ARG A 242 -0.29 -10.75 -4.37
C ARG A 242 0.28 -9.70 -3.41
N ASN A 243 0.28 -10.01 -2.12
CA ASN A 243 0.70 -9.10 -1.05
C ASN A 243 -0.09 -7.78 -1.11
N LEU A 244 -1.41 -7.90 -1.31
CA LEU A 244 -2.33 -6.77 -1.25
C LEU A 244 -2.41 -6.27 0.20
N ASP A 245 -1.91 -5.08 0.45
CA ASP A 245 -2.06 -4.32 1.68
C ASP A 245 -2.82 -3.02 1.39
N SER A 246 -3.20 -2.26 2.42
CA SER A 246 -3.91 -0.99 2.27
C SER A 246 -3.14 0.12 1.53
N GLY A 247 -1.97 -0.19 0.96
CA GLY A 247 -1.07 0.74 0.31
C GLY A 247 -1.12 0.67 -1.23
N PRO A 248 0.03 0.78 -1.90
CA PRO A 248 0.13 0.97 -3.36
C PRO A 248 -0.54 -0.09 -4.20
N ARG A 249 -0.49 -1.35 -3.77
CA ARG A 249 -0.96 -2.48 -4.57
C ARG A 249 -2.47 -2.53 -4.71
N ILE A 250 -3.22 -2.22 -3.65
CA ILE A 250 -4.69 -2.11 -3.76
C ILE A 250 -5.05 -0.95 -4.67
N TYR A 251 -4.39 0.20 -4.54
CA TYR A 251 -4.64 1.34 -5.43
C TYR A 251 -4.40 0.99 -6.91
N LEU A 252 -3.26 0.38 -7.23
CA LEU A 252 -2.92 -0.03 -8.59
C LEU A 252 -3.93 -1.04 -9.13
N LEU A 253 -4.35 -1.99 -8.29
CA LEU A 253 -5.38 -2.96 -8.63
C LEU A 253 -6.74 -2.29 -8.88
N GLU A 254 -7.16 -1.35 -8.03
CA GLU A 254 -8.38 -0.58 -8.23
C GLU A 254 -8.34 0.22 -9.53
N LYS A 255 -7.21 0.90 -9.80
CA LYS A 255 -6.97 1.64 -11.05
C LYS A 255 -7.09 0.72 -12.26
N PHE A 256 -6.51 -0.48 -12.20
CA PHE A 256 -6.61 -1.49 -13.25
C PHE A 256 -8.05 -1.99 -13.44
N LEU A 257 -8.74 -2.36 -12.36
CA LEU A 257 -10.10 -2.92 -12.42
C LEU A 257 -11.15 -1.89 -12.87
N ARG A 258 -10.93 -0.60 -12.61
CA ARG A 258 -11.82 0.50 -13.05
C ARG A 258 -11.78 0.75 -14.56
N ARG A 259 -10.82 0.21 -15.29
CA ARG A 259 -10.81 0.33 -16.77
C ARG A 259 -12.12 -0.22 -17.34
N ARG A 260 -12.76 0.51 -18.25
CA ARG A 260 -14.13 0.21 -18.74
C ARG A 260 -14.31 -1.22 -19.25
N GLU A 261 -13.29 -1.78 -19.87
CA GLU A 261 -13.29 -3.19 -20.31
C GLU A 261 -13.37 -4.18 -19.14
N ASN A 262 -12.66 -3.91 -18.05
CA ASN A 262 -12.60 -4.75 -16.86
C ASN A 262 -13.90 -4.67 -16.06
N VAL A 263 -14.46 -3.47 -15.85
CA VAL A 263 -15.73 -3.29 -15.14
C VAL A 263 -16.86 -4.15 -15.73
N LYS A 264 -16.93 -4.26 -17.06
CA LYS A 264 -17.91 -5.15 -17.72
C LYS A 264 -17.65 -6.62 -17.42
N LYS A 265 -16.38 -7.05 -17.36
CA LYS A 265 -16.01 -8.43 -17.05
C LYS A 265 -16.23 -8.77 -15.57
N LEU A 266 -16.06 -7.80 -14.66
CA LEU A 266 -16.31 -7.97 -13.23
C LEU A 266 -17.73 -8.47 -12.93
N ALA A 267 -18.73 -8.07 -13.72
CA ALA A 267 -20.10 -8.55 -13.59
C ALA A 267 -20.24 -10.07 -13.83
N ASN A 268 -19.29 -10.73 -14.51
CA ASN A 268 -19.32 -12.16 -14.80
C ASN A 268 -18.64 -13.04 -13.74
N ILE A 269 -17.93 -12.41 -12.79
CA ILE A 269 -17.18 -13.11 -11.76
C ILE A 269 -18.15 -13.72 -10.73
N LEU A 270 -17.98 -15.02 -10.48
CA LEU A 270 -18.74 -15.80 -9.50
C LEU A 270 -17.88 -16.23 -8.30
N SER A 271 -16.56 -16.26 -8.46
CA SER A 271 -15.61 -16.65 -7.40
C SER A 271 -14.48 -15.63 -7.30
N LEU A 272 -14.19 -15.16 -6.10
CA LEU A 272 -13.10 -14.21 -5.82
C LEU A 272 -12.21 -14.79 -4.74
N ASN A 273 -10.93 -14.98 -5.08
CA ASN A 273 -9.92 -15.44 -4.15
C ASN A 273 -8.95 -14.30 -3.80
N LEU A 274 -9.04 -13.78 -2.59
CA LEU A 274 -8.16 -12.76 -2.00
C LEU A 274 -7.28 -13.35 -0.88
N SER A 275 -7.17 -14.68 -0.80
CA SER A 275 -6.46 -15.33 0.30
C SER A 275 -4.96 -15.06 0.34
N HIS A 276 -4.34 -15.18 1.52
CA HIS A 276 -2.90 -14.99 1.71
C HIS A 276 -2.40 -13.62 1.26
N ASN A 277 -3.12 -12.57 1.63
CA ASN A 277 -2.71 -11.18 1.43
C ASN A 277 -2.50 -10.51 2.80
N ARG A 278 -2.46 -9.18 2.85
CA ARG A 278 -2.29 -8.39 4.07
C ARG A 278 -3.43 -7.37 4.22
N LEU A 279 -4.61 -7.71 3.72
CA LEU A 279 -5.78 -6.84 3.74
C LEU A 279 -6.21 -6.55 5.18
N GLU A 280 -6.24 -5.29 5.56
CA GLU A 280 -6.82 -4.83 6.83
C GLU A 280 -8.32 -4.54 6.71
N ASN A 281 -8.76 -4.18 5.50
CA ASN A 281 -10.15 -3.95 5.12
C ASN A 281 -10.41 -4.55 3.74
N LEU A 282 -11.66 -4.93 3.45
CA LEU A 282 -12.06 -5.40 2.12
C LEU A 282 -12.24 -4.17 1.18
N PRO A 283 -11.50 -4.07 0.06
CA PRO A 283 -11.60 -2.94 -0.85
C PRO A 283 -12.99 -2.80 -1.48
N VAL A 284 -13.43 -1.55 -1.60
CA VAL A 284 -14.80 -1.21 -2.04
C VAL A 284 -15.04 -1.62 -3.50
N ILE A 285 -13.99 -1.62 -4.34
CA ILE A 285 -14.12 -2.04 -5.75
C ILE A 285 -14.70 -3.46 -5.89
N PHE A 286 -14.39 -4.37 -4.97
CA PHE A 286 -14.85 -5.76 -5.05
C PHE A 286 -16.32 -5.91 -4.72
N LEU A 287 -16.95 -4.89 -4.11
CA LEU A 287 -18.38 -4.89 -3.81
C LEU A 287 -19.25 -4.75 -5.08
N GLN A 288 -18.63 -4.46 -6.23
CA GLN A 288 -19.27 -4.45 -7.54
C GLN A 288 -19.48 -5.84 -8.13
N LEU A 289 -18.90 -6.88 -7.53
CA LEU A 289 -19.06 -8.27 -7.97
C LEU A 289 -20.45 -8.78 -7.52
N ILE A 290 -21.52 -8.20 -8.07
CA ILE A 290 -22.91 -8.47 -7.66
C ILE A 290 -23.35 -9.93 -7.87
N ASN A 291 -22.64 -10.66 -8.75
CA ASN A 291 -22.90 -12.06 -9.06
C ASN A 291 -22.03 -13.03 -8.26
N LEU A 292 -21.22 -12.53 -7.32
CA LEU A 292 -20.30 -13.35 -6.54
C LEU A 292 -21.04 -14.39 -5.69
N THR A 293 -20.64 -15.64 -5.84
CA THR A 293 -21.14 -16.81 -5.10
C THR A 293 -20.13 -17.36 -4.10
N CYS A 294 -18.84 -17.15 -4.34
CA CYS A 294 -17.76 -17.60 -3.46
C CYS A 294 -16.79 -16.44 -3.23
N LEU A 295 -16.52 -16.13 -1.95
CA LEU A 295 -15.52 -15.17 -1.53
C LEU A 295 -14.56 -15.82 -0.55
N ASN A 296 -13.29 -15.90 -0.94
CA ASN A 296 -12.22 -16.38 -0.08
C ASN A 296 -11.30 -15.22 0.30
N VAL A 297 -11.28 -14.85 1.58
CA VAL A 297 -10.43 -13.80 2.15
C VAL A 297 -9.57 -14.34 3.31
N ASN A 298 -9.34 -15.65 3.34
CA ASN A 298 -8.58 -16.32 4.39
C ASN A 298 -7.10 -15.87 4.42
N ASN A 299 -6.46 -15.88 5.59
CA ASN A 299 -5.06 -15.48 5.79
C ASN A 299 -4.85 -14.02 5.36
N ASN A 300 -5.57 -13.12 6.03
CA ASN A 300 -5.46 -11.67 5.90
C ASN A 300 -5.39 -11.04 7.30
N ARG A 301 -5.55 -9.72 7.41
CA ARG A 301 -5.51 -8.97 8.68
C ARG A 301 -6.83 -8.24 8.94
N LEU A 302 -7.94 -8.76 8.40
CA LEU A 302 -9.24 -8.10 8.50
C LEU A 302 -9.67 -8.02 9.97
N SER A 303 -9.91 -6.80 10.45
CA SER A 303 -10.42 -6.57 11.82
C SER A 303 -11.93 -6.40 11.86
N SER A 304 -12.53 -6.07 10.71
CA SER A 304 -13.98 -5.97 10.50
C SER A 304 -14.33 -6.26 9.04
N LEU A 305 -15.61 -6.48 8.79
CA LEU A 305 -16.18 -6.53 7.44
C LEU A 305 -17.03 -5.28 7.22
N PRO A 306 -16.98 -4.64 6.05
CA PRO A 306 -17.76 -3.43 5.80
C PRO A 306 -19.25 -3.75 5.75
N GLU A 307 -20.11 -2.81 6.15
CA GLU A 307 -21.57 -3.00 6.09
C GLU A 307 -22.08 -3.35 4.69
N SER A 308 -21.39 -2.81 3.69
CA SER A 308 -21.64 -3.03 2.27
C SER A 308 -21.33 -4.45 1.80
N ILE A 309 -20.79 -5.34 2.63
CA ILE A 309 -20.73 -6.78 2.32
C ILE A 309 -22.11 -7.36 2.02
N GLY A 310 -23.17 -6.77 2.59
CA GLY A 310 -24.56 -7.10 2.28
C GLY A 310 -24.97 -6.86 0.82
N CYS A 311 -24.14 -6.20 0.00
CA CYS A 311 -24.35 -6.07 -1.45
C CYS A 311 -24.17 -7.39 -2.21
N PHE A 312 -23.43 -8.37 -1.65
CA PHE A 312 -23.27 -9.69 -2.27
C PHE A 312 -24.52 -10.57 -2.06
N LYS A 313 -25.61 -10.22 -2.73
CA LYS A 313 -26.91 -10.89 -2.57
C LYS A 313 -26.88 -12.38 -2.93
N ARG A 314 -25.94 -12.80 -3.78
CA ARG A 314 -25.80 -14.18 -4.27
C ARG A 314 -24.69 -14.96 -3.57
N LEU A 315 -24.03 -14.40 -2.55
CA LEU A 315 -22.90 -15.07 -1.90
C LEU A 315 -23.37 -16.30 -1.14
N GLN A 316 -22.78 -17.46 -1.45
CA GLN A 316 -23.11 -18.76 -0.87
C GLN A 316 -22.00 -19.28 0.03
N GLU A 317 -20.74 -19.04 -0.32
CA GLU A 317 -19.57 -19.43 0.46
C GLU A 317 -18.71 -18.22 0.82
N LEU A 318 -18.40 -18.08 2.11
CA LEU A 318 -17.53 -17.04 2.64
C LEU A 318 -16.46 -17.67 3.54
N ASP A 319 -15.20 -17.58 3.14
CA ASP A 319 -14.05 -18.05 3.91
C ASP A 319 -13.29 -16.86 4.52
N LEU A 320 -13.37 -16.73 5.84
CA LEU A 320 -12.77 -15.67 6.66
C LEU A 320 -11.64 -16.18 7.56
N ARG A 321 -11.19 -17.42 7.39
CA ARG A 321 -10.23 -18.04 8.32
C ARG A 321 -8.94 -17.23 8.46
N ASN A 322 -8.31 -17.30 9.63
CA ASN A 322 -7.03 -16.64 9.90
C ASN A 322 -7.08 -15.13 9.59
N ASN A 323 -7.95 -14.42 10.30
CA ASN A 323 -8.08 -12.96 10.28
C ASN A 323 -8.15 -12.45 11.73
N GLN A 324 -8.47 -11.16 11.92
CA GLN A 324 -8.53 -10.51 13.24
C GLN A 324 -9.97 -10.11 13.63
N LEU A 325 -10.97 -10.85 13.15
CA LEU A 325 -12.38 -10.52 13.31
C LEU A 325 -12.84 -10.86 14.73
N LYS A 326 -13.46 -9.88 15.40
CA LYS A 326 -14.06 -10.06 16.74
C LYS A 326 -15.58 -10.20 16.71
N VAL A 327 -16.22 -9.61 15.70
CA VAL A 327 -17.68 -9.51 15.51
C VAL A 327 -18.00 -9.74 14.03
N LEU A 328 -19.11 -10.41 13.73
CA LEU A 328 -19.52 -10.77 12.37
C LEU A 328 -21.00 -10.49 12.08
N ASP A 329 -21.68 -9.63 12.84
CA ASP A 329 -23.12 -9.36 12.67
C ASP A 329 -23.54 -9.00 11.23
N VAL A 330 -22.65 -8.37 10.46
CA VAL A 330 -22.91 -8.00 9.06
C VAL A 330 -23.12 -9.20 8.14
N VAL A 331 -22.66 -10.41 8.49
CA VAL A 331 -22.90 -11.61 7.67
C VAL A 331 -24.38 -11.99 7.61
N ARG A 332 -25.20 -11.53 8.57
CA ARG A 332 -26.67 -11.71 8.55
C ARG A 332 -27.34 -10.96 7.41
N LYS A 333 -26.66 -9.96 6.82
CA LYS A 333 -27.12 -9.22 5.65
C LYS A 333 -26.94 -10.01 4.34
N LEU A 334 -26.33 -11.20 4.38
CA LEU A 334 -26.10 -12.09 3.24
C LEU A 334 -27.22 -13.12 3.14
N PRO A 335 -28.22 -12.94 2.25
CA PRO A 335 -29.43 -13.76 2.27
C PRO A 335 -29.18 -15.19 1.79
N ASP A 336 -28.23 -15.41 0.89
CA ASP A 336 -28.02 -16.73 0.26
C ASP A 336 -26.82 -17.50 0.83
N LEU A 337 -26.23 -17.02 1.94
CA LEU A 337 -25.06 -17.63 2.54
C LEU A 337 -25.40 -19.03 3.07
N ARG A 338 -24.57 -20.02 2.71
CA ARG A 338 -24.74 -21.45 3.05
C ARG A 338 -23.53 -22.01 3.80
N LYS A 339 -22.37 -21.39 3.65
CA LYS A 339 -21.13 -21.85 4.27
C LYS A 339 -20.29 -20.67 4.70
N LEU A 340 -19.91 -20.69 5.98
CA LEU A 340 -19.13 -19.64 6.63
C LEU A 340 -17.98 -20.29 7.39
N LEU A 341 -16.74 -20.01 6.98
CA LEU A 341 -15.54 -20.52 7.65
C LEU A 341 -14.87 -19.38 8.41
N VAL A 342 -14.73 -19.51 9.74
CA VAL A 342 -14.24 -18.42 10.61
C VAL A 342 -13.16 -18.85 11.60
N GLU A 343 -12.67 -20.09 11.50
CA GLU A 343 -11.52 -20.61 12.25
C GLU A 343 -10.32 -19.64 12.25
N GLY A 344 -9.64 -19.51 13.38
CA GLY A 344 -8.44 -18.67 13.51
C GLY A 344 -8.74 -17.18 13.57
N ASN A 345 -9.95 -16.79 14.00
CA ASN A 345 -10.31 -15.41 14.31
C ASN A 345 -10.55 -15.25 15.83
N PRO A 346 -10.20 -14.10 16.43
CA PRO A 346 -10.47 -13.79 17.84
C PRO A 346 -11.94 -13.41 18.09
N LEU A 347 -12.88 -14.27 17.66
CA LEU A 347 -14.32 -14.05 17.82
C LEU A 347 -14.71 -14.06 19.30
N THR A 348 -15.57 -13.12 19.68
CA THR A 348 -16.10 -13.11 21.05
C THR A 348 -17.06 -14.29 21.28
N LEU A 349 -17.13 -14.79 22.51
CA LEU A 349 -18.09 -15.85 22.88
C LEU A 349 -19.55 -15.43 22.64
N GLU A 350 -19.84 -14.14 22.79
CA GLU A 350 -21.15 -13.58 22.49
C GLU A 350 -21.47 -13.73 21.00
N GLU A 351 -20.53 -13.36 20.12
CA GLU A 351 -20.69 -13.49 18.68
C GLU A 351 -20.89 -14.95 18.26
N ILE A 352 -20.09 -15.88 18.79
CA ILE A 352 -20.22 -17.31 18.49
C ILE A 352 -21.64 -17.82 18.83
N ARG A 353 -22.15 -17.46 20.01
CA ARG A 353 -23.52 -17.82 20.42
C ARG A 353 -24.58 -17.19 19.51
N SER A 354 -24.36 -15.94 19.14
CA SER A 354 -25.25 -15.18 18.26
C SER A 354 -25.34 -15.81 16.87
N LEU A 355 -24.19 -16.20 16.30
CA LEU A 355 -24.08 -16.89 15.01
C LEU A 355 -24.77 -18.25 15.06
N ILE A 356 -24.48 -19.10 16.06
CA ILE A 356 -25.12 -20.41 16.21
C ILE A 356 -26.65 -20.26 16.29
N LYS A 357 -27.14 -19.34 17.13
CA LYS A 357 -28.58 -19.08 17.26
C LYS A 357 -29.21 -18.59 15.94
N HIS A 358 -28.50 -17.76 15.18
CA HIS A 358 -28.96 -17.29 13.89
C HIS A 358 -29.08 -18.45 12.87
N VAL A 359 -28.09 -19.34 12.84
CA VAL A 359 -28.09 -20.55 12.00
C VAL A 359 -29.29 -21.44 12.35
N ASP A 360 -29.51 -21.70 13.65
CA ASP A 360 -30.60 -22.56 14.12
C ASP A 360 -31.99 -22.01 13.78
N THR A 361 -32.15 -20.68 13.76
CA THR A 361 -33.46 -20.02 13.60
C THR A 361 -33.85 -19.75 12.14
N MET A 362 -32.88 -19.67 11.22
CA MET A 362 -33.12 -19.25 9.83
C MET A 362 -33.68 -20.33 8.89
N THR A 363 -33.91 -21.59 9.32
CA THR A 363 -34.28 -22.76 8.46
C THR A 363 -33.35 -23.01 7.26
N ARG A 364 -32.25 -22.25 7.15
CA ARG A 364 -31.19 -22.37 6.16
C ARG A 364 -30.06 -23.16 6.79
N SER A 365 -29.61 -24.22 6.13
CA SER A 365 -28.47 -25.02 6.58
C SER A 365 -27.17 -24.25 6.33
N ILE A 366 -26.89 -23.22 7.13
CA ILE A 366 -25.61 -22.54 7.11
C ILE A 366 -24.61 -23.40 7.89
N SER A 367 -23.60 -23.92 7.19
CA SER A 367 -22.51 -24.64 7.84
C SER A 367 -21.49 -23.62 8.35
N VAL A 368 -21.29 -23.57 9.66
CA VAL A 368 -20.30 -22.68 10.29
C VAL A 368 -19.20 -23.51 10.90
N ASP A 369 -17.96 -23.26 10.48
CA ASP A 369 -16.77 -23.89 11.06
C ASP A 369 -16.02 -22.90 11.97
N ILE A 370 -16.03 -23.23 13.27
CA ILE A 370 -15.47 -22.42 14.37
C ILE A 370 -14.42 -23.23 15.15
N ALA A 371 -14.00 -24.40 14.66
CA ALA A 371 -12.96 -25.18 15.32
C ALA A 371 -11.69 -24.31 15.49
N GLY A 372 -11.18 -24.17 16.71
CA GLY A 372 -9.95 -23.41 17.00
C GLY A 372 -10.10 -21.90 17.30
N SER A 373 -11.29 -21.30 17.21
CA SER A 373 -11.50 -19.86 17.53
C SER A 373 -11.79 -19.56 19.01
N VAL A 374 -11.68 -20.54 19.90
CA VAL A 374 -11.92 -20.38 21.35
C VAL A 374 -10.57 -20.25 22.06
N THR A 375 -10.20 -19.03 22.45
CA THR A 375 -9.12 -18.76 23.41
C THR A 375 -9.64 -17.91 24.54
#